data_AF-T1A7V6-F1
#
_entry.id   AF-T1A7V6-F1
#
_cell.length_a   1.000
_cell.length_b   1.000
_cell.length_c   1.000
_cell.angle_alpha   90.00
_cell.angle_beta   90.00
_cell.angle_gamma   90.00
#
_symmetry.space_group_name_H-M   'P 1'
#
loop_
_entity.id
_entity.type
_entity.pdbx_description
1 polymer ?
#
loop_
_entity_poly.entity_id
_entity_poly.type
_entity_poly.pdbx_seq_one_letter_code
_entity_poly.pdbx_strand_id
1 'polypeptide(L)'
;RVGPKPIMMLGFVLISIGGFGLIWLNHILIAVVILPMLVLVGIVGVLIAMSNVIVLSVSPKELGIQTGMNQTFRNLGSAIGPVLVASILASFTTTYLLTYSGGTIPVSGFTDAGFQTCFAAVTLLGVVGFGFSLALRNYRFAADGTREDAVARNGAPPMPRAGEGTRPELVRPAPPAPRPRSPRASDYLSGSLRSSRAAPVARGSNRLSERGSGSQDPQGQTTFVGSALGRA
;
A
#
# COMPACT_ATOMS: atom_id res chain seq x y z
N ARG A 1 -11.01 19.57 -14.78
CA ARG A 1 -11.46 19.69 -16.20
C ARG A 1 -11.42 18.34 -16.93
N VAL A 2 -10.37 17.53 -16.75
CA VAL A 2 -10.34 16.12 -17.22
C VAL A 2 -11.00 15.21 -16.16
N GLY A 3 -11.73 14.17 -16.57
CA GLY A 3 -12.31 13.15 -15.67
C GLY A 3 -11.29 12.06 -15.29
N PRO A 4 -11.58 11.16 -14.33
CA PRO A 4 -10.62 10.17 -13.88
C PRO A 4 -10.39 9.04 -14.90
N LYS A 5 -11.37 8.72 -15.77
CA LYS A 5 -11.27 7.64 -16.77
C LYS A 5 -10.04 7.74 -17.69
N PRO A 6 -9.77 8.85 -18.41
CA PRO A 6 -8.59 8.95 -19.28
C PRO A 6 -7.25 8.89 -18.53
N ILE A 7 -7.19 9.36 -17.27
CA ILE A 7 -5.98 9.23 -16.44
C ILE A 7 -5.72 7.76 -16.11
N MET A 8 -6.77 7.00 -15.77
CA MET A 8 -6.66 5.56 -15.50
C MET A 8 -6.26 4.78 -16.76
N MET A 9 -6.84 5.12 -17.92
CA MET A 9 -6.47 4.54 -19.21
C MET A 9 -4.99 4.76 -19.53
N LEU A 10 -4.52 6.01 -19.42
CA LEU A 10 -3.11 6.35 -19.63
C LEU A 10 -2.21 5.57 -18.67
N GLY A 11 -2.58 5.48 -17.39
CA GLY A 11 -1.83 4.70 -16.40
C GLY A 11 -1.65 3.23 -16.79
N PHE A 12 -2.73 2.55 -17.20
CA PHE A 12 -2.65 1.16 -17.66
C PHE A 12 -1.91 0.99 -19.00
N VAL A 13 -1.98 1.96 -19.91
CA VAL A 13 -1.16 1.98 -21.14
C VAL A 13 0.32 2.08 -20.80
N LEU A 14 0.71 2.96 -19.87
CA LEU A 14 2.11 3.11 -19.43
C LEU A 14 2.64 1.85 -18.74
N ILE A 15 1.83 1.19 -17.89
CA ILE A 15 2.16 -0.11 -17.29
C ILE A 15 2.38 -1.17 -18.36
N SER A 16 1.48 -1.25 -19.36
CA SER A 16 1.54 -2.24 -20.44
C SER A 16 2.76 -2.03 -21.33
N ILE A 17 3.04 -0.78 -21.74
CA ILE A 17 4.19 -0.44 -22.57
C ILE A 17 5.51 -0.67 -21.82
N GLY A 18 5.59 -0.26 -20.54
CA GLY A 18 6.77 -0.46 -19.73
C GLY A 18 7.08 -1.95 -19.49
N GLY A 19 6.06 -2.74 -19.12
CA GLY A 19 6.17 -4.19 -18.98
C GLY A 19 6.56 -4.89 -20.29
N PHE A 20 5.88 -4.56 -21.39
CA PHE A 20 6.17 -5.15 -22.70
C PHE A 20 7.58 -4.79 -23.19
N GLY A 21 8.00 -3.54 -22.99
CA GLY A 21 9.37 -3.11 -23.30
C GLY A 21 10.42 -3.90 -22.53
N LEU A 22 10.18 -4.23 -21.26
CA LEU A 22 11.09 -5.03 -20.44
C LEU A 22 11.24 -6.48 -20.93
N ILE A 23 10.22 -7.06 -21.58
CA ILE A 23 10.32 -8.40 -22.19
C ILE A 23 11.37 -8.42 -23.30
N TRP A 24 11.49 -7.35 -24.10
CA TRP A 24 12.41 -7.30 -25.25
C TRP A 24 13.75 -6.61 -24.94
N LEU A 25 13.75 -5.59 -24.07
CA LEU A 25 14.87 -4.69 -23.84
C LEU A 25 15.61 -4.96 -22.51
N ASN A 26 15.35 -6.08 -21.84
CA ASN A 26 16.02 -6.48 -20.58
C ASN A 26 17.56 -6.53 -20.68
N HIS A 27 18.12 -6.74 -21.87
CA HIS A 27 19.56 -6.74 -22.11
C HIS A 27 20.20 -5.32 -22.14
N ILE A 28 19.38 -4.26 -22.19
CA ILE A 28 19.85 -2.87 -22.24
C ILE A 28 19.73 -2.25 -20.84
N LEU A 29 20.86 -2.00 -20.17
CA LEU A 29 20.92 -1.44 -18.82
C LEU A 29 20.03 -0.18 -18.64
N ILE A 30 20.06 0.75 -19.60
CA ILE A 30 19.27 1.97 -19.58
C ILE A 30 17.75 1.68 -19.66
N ALA A 31 17.33 0.67 -20.43
CA ALA A 31 15.93 0.27 -20.52
C ALA A 31 15.46 -0.38 -19.21
N VAL A 32 16.31 -1.20 -18.58
CA VAL A 32 16.04 -1.82 -17.26
C VAL A 32 15.88 -0.78 -16.15
N VAL A 33 16.47 0.42 -16.29
CA VAL A 33 16.28 1.52 -15.32
C VAL A 33 15.05 2.39 -15.67
N ILE A 34 14.86 2.75 -16.95
CA ILE A 34 13.83 3.71 -17.35
C ILE A 34 12.43 3.07 -17.43
N LEU A 35 12.31 1.84 -17.91
CA LEU A 35 11.00 1.20 -18.11
C LEU A 35 10.27 0.91 -16.79
N PRO A 36 10.91 0.46 -15.68
CA PRO A 36 10.23 0.37 -14.39
C PRO A 36 9.77 1.73 -13.86
N MET A 37 10.50 2.82 -14.12
CA MET A 37 10.02 4.17 -13.78
C MET A 37 8.76 4.54 -14.56
N LEU A 38 8.66 4.16 -15.84
CA LEU A 38 7.45 4.33 -16.64
C LEU A 38 6.26 3.54 -16.06
N VAL A 39 6.49 2.29 -15.65
CA VAL A 39 5.47 1.47 -14.96
C VAL A 39 5.04 2.11 -13.64
N LEU A 40 5.97 2.60 -12.83
CA LEU A 40 5.69 3.29 -11.56
C LEU A 40 4.83 4.55 -11.75
N VAL A 41 5.15 5.38 -12.76
CA VAL A 41 4.32 6.55 -13.13
C VAL A 41 2.91 6.10 -13.53
N GLY A 42 2.79 5.01 -14.29
CA GLY A 42 1.50 4.42 -14.65
C GLY A 42 0.69 3.96 -13.43
N ILE A 43 1.32 3.24 -12.49
CA ILE A 43 0.70 2.78 -11.24
C ILE A 43 0.20 3.97 -10.41
N VAL A 44 1.01 5.02 -10.23
CA VAL A 44 0.60 6.24 -9.50
C VAL A 44 -0.60 6.92 -10.17
N GLY A 45 -0.61 7.00 -11.50
CA GLY A 45 -1.74 7.52 -12.27
C GLY A 45 -3.04 6.74 -12.03
N VAL A 46 -2.98 5.40 -12.04
CA VAL A 46 -4.13 4.54 -11.72
C VAL A 46 -4.59 4.73 -10.28
N LEU A 47 -3.68 4.78 -9.30
CA LEU A 47 -4.02 4.95 -7.88
C LEU A 47 -4.75 6.28 -7.61
N ILE A 48 -4.31 7.38 -8.24
CA ILE A 48 -4.96 8.69 -8.16
C ILE A 48 -6.34 8.65 -8.82
N ALA A 49 -6.44 8.12 -10.04
CA ALA A 49 -7.70 8.02 -10.78
C ALA A 49 -8.74 7.19 -10.02
N MET A 50 -8.34 6.04 -9.46
CA MET A 50 -9.20 5.15 -8.68
C MET A 50 -9.73 5.84 -7.42
N SER A 51 -8.87 6.54 -6.66
CA SER A 51 -9.31 7.30 -5.47
C SER A 51 -10.35 8.37 -5.85
N ASN A 52 -10.14 9.07 -6.96
CA ASN A 52 -11.08 10.08 -7.45
C ASN A 52 -12.41 9.47 -7.92
N VAL A 53 -12.41 8.28 -8.55
CA VAL A 53 -13.65 7.56 -8.90
C VAL A 53 -14.47 7.24 -7.64
N ILE A 54 -13.83 6.74 -6.58
CA ILE A 54 -14.52 6.39 -5.32
C ILE A 54 -15.17 7.62 -4.68
N VAL A 55 -14.44 8.74 -4.58
CA VAL A 55 -14.98 9.99 -4.00
C VAL A 55 -16.20 10.51 -4.79
N LEU A 56 -16.20 10.31 -6.12
CA LEU A 56 -17.28 10.76 -6.99
C LEU A 56 -18.50 9.81 -6.99
N SER A 57 -18.29 8.48 -6.89
CA SER A 57 -19.36 7.49 -7.09
C SER A 57 -20.21 7.17 -5.85
N VAL A 58 -19.77 7.55 -4.65
CA VAL A 58 -20.40 7.12 -3.37
C VAL A 58 -21.03 8.26 -2.57
N SER A 59 -21.94 7.93 -1.66
CA SER A 59 -22.54 8.91 -0.76
C SER A 59 -21.52 9.38 0.30
N PRO A 60 -21.60 10.63 0.82
CA PRO A 60 -20.65 11.10 1.83
C PRO A 60 -20.65 10.27 3.12
N LYS A 61 -21.80 9.65 3.45
CA LYS A 61 -21.97 8.77 4.62
C LYS A 61 -21.20 7.45 4.50
N GLU A 62 -20.98 6.98 3.28
CA GLU A 62 -20.34 5.68 2.99
C GLU A 62 -18.89 5.84 2.49
N LEU A 63 -18.46 7.07 2.20
CA LEU A 63 -17.14 7.38 1.65
C LEU A 63 -15.99 6.86 2.51
N GLY A 64 -16.11 6.91 3.83
CA GLY A 64 -15.10 6.36 4.76
C GLY A 64 -14.94 4.85 4.62
N ILE A 65 -16.05 4.12 4.52
CA ILE A 65 -16.06 2.65 4.35
C ILE A 65 -15.40 2.28 3.01
N GLN A 66 -15.81 2.94 1.92
CA GLN A 66 -15.33 2.64 0.58
C GLN A 66 -13.86 3.04 0.37
N THR A 67 -13.41 4.14 1.00
CA THR A 67 -11.99 4.52 1.04
C THR A 67 -11.16 3.52 1.85
N GLY A 68 -11.70 3.05 2.99
CA GLY A 68 -11.08 2.01 3.80
C GLY A 68 -10.89 0.69 3.03
N MET A 69 -11.97 0.20 2.40
CA MET A 69 -11.93 -1.02 1.56
C MET A 69 -10.89 -0.91 0.44
N ASN A 70 -10.83 0.23 -0.26
CA ASN A 70 -9.83 0.49 -1.29
C ASN A 70 -8.38 0.38 -0.76
N GLN A 71 -8.09 0.95 0.42
CA GLN A 71 -6.77 0.81 1.02
C GLN A 71 -6.48 -0.63 1.49
N THR A 72 -7.47 -1.35 2.03
CA THR A 72 -7.32 -2.77 2.38
C THR A 72 -6.94 -3.61 1.15
N PHE A 73 -7.60 -3.41 0.00
CA PHE A 73 -7.25 -4.13 -1.23
C PHE A 73 -5.86 -3.76 -1.77
N ARG A 74 -5.45 -2.48 -1.66
CA ARG A 74 -4.09 -2.05 -2.03
C ARG A 74 -3.01 -2.67 -1.14
N ASN A 75 -3.25 -2.70 0.17
CA ASN A 75 -2.34 -3.34 1.14
C ASN A 75 -2.24 -4.85 0.88
N LEU A 76 -3.37 -5.51 0.58
CA LEU A 76 -3.40 -6.93 0.20
C LEU A 76 -2.58 -7.19 -1.08
N GLY A 77 -2.77 -6.39 -2.13
CA GLY A 77 -1.98 -6.47 -3.36
C GLY A 77 -0.48 -6.22 -3.12
N SER A 78 -0.13 -5.25 -2.28
CA SER A 78 1.25 -4.93 -1.91
C SER A 78 1.93 -6.02 -1.08
N ALA A 79 1.18 -6.82 -0.32
CA ALA A 79 1.72 -7.97 0.41
C ALA A 79 1.89 -9.20 -0.48
N ILE A 80 0.91 -9.48 -1.36
CA ILE A 80 0.93 -10.65 -2.24
C ILE A 80 1.94 -10.51 -3.39
N GLY A 81 2.03 -9.32 -4.00
CA GLY A 81 2.84 -9.07 -5.20
C GLY A 81 4.31 -9.49 -5.08
N PRO A 82 5.07 -9.02 -4.06
CA PRO A 82 6.46 -9.39 -3.86
C PRO A 82 6.67 -10.90 -3.65
N VAL A 83 5.74 -11.57 -2.94
CA VAL A 83 5.82 -13.01 -2.67
C VAL A 83 5.60 -13.82 -3.96
N LEU A 84 4.65 -13.43 -4.80
CA LEU A 84 4.44 -14.07 -6.10
C LEU A 84 5.64 -13.88 -7.03
N VAL A 85 6.21 -12.67 -7.11
CA VAL A 85 7.42 -12.41 -7.92
C VAL A 85 8.61 -13.22 -7.41
N ALA A 86 8.83 -13.26 -6.09
CA ALA A 86 9.89 -14.07 -5.49
C ALA A 86 9.71 -15.57 -5.75
N SER A 87 8.47 -16.09 -5.67
CA SER A 87 8.16 -17.48 -5.99
C SER A 87 8.43 -17.82 -7.46
N ILE A 88 8.06 -16.93 -8.39
CA ILE A 88 8.35 -17.11 -9.82
C ILE A 88 9.87 -17.14 -10.05
N LEU A 89 10.60 -16.13 -9.55
CA LEU A 89 12.05 -16.07 -9.70
C LEU A 89 12.75 -17.29 -9.10
N ALA A 90 12.31 -17.77 -7.92
CA ALA A 90 12.83 -18.98 -7.30
C ALA A 90 12.65 -20.22 -8.19
N SER A 91 11.50 -20.39 -8.83
CA SER A 91 11.26 -21.48 -9.80
C SER A 91 12.17 -21.43 -11.03
N PHE A 92 12.75 -20.27 -11.34
CA PHE A 92 13.63 -20.03 -12.50
C PHE A 92 15.10 -19.84 -12.10
N THR A 93 15.53 -20.46 -11.01
CA THR A 93 16.92 -20.46 -10.53
C THR A 93 17.77 -21.51 -11.26
N THR A 94 19.00 -21.16 -11.65
CA THR A 94 20.00 -22.11 -12.17
C THR A 94 21.31 -21.97 -11.39
N THR A 95 21.98 -23.10 -11.14
CA THR A 95 23.27 -23.15 -10.44
C THR A 95 24.39 -23.42 -11.42
N TYR A 96 25.36 -22.51 -11.46
CA TYR A 96 26.57 -22.61 -12.27
C TYR A 96 27.75 -23.03 -11.38
N LEU A 97 28.65 -23.85 -11.91
CA LEU A 97 29.88 -24.24 -11.22
C LEU A 97 31.03 -23.37 -11.71
N LEU A 98 31.52 -22.47 -10.86
CA LEU A 98 32.71 -21.66 -11.13
C LEU A 98 33.94 -22.40 -10.62
N THR A 99 34.67 -23.02 -11.55
CA THR A 99 35.98 -23.62 -11.29
C THR A 99 37.06 -22.57 -11.45
N TYR A 100 37.88 -22.41 -10.41
CA TYR A 100 39.10 -21.60 -10.41
C TYR A 100 40.27 -22.45 -9.86
N SER A 101 41.48 -21.90 -9.87
CA SER A 101 42.71 -22.64 -9.51
C SER A 101 42.75 -23.22 -8.08
N GLY A 102 41.84 -22.81 -7.20
CA GLY A 102 41.72 -23.29 -5.82
C GLY A 102 40.47 -24.11 -5.50
N GLY A 103 39.61 -24.43 -6.48
CA GLY A 103 38.41 -25.24 -6.28
C GLY A 103 37.24 -24.90 -7.19
N THR A 104 36.09 -25.52 -6.94
CA THR A 104 34.83 -25.25 -7.63
C THR A 104 33.80 -24.74 -6.62
N ILE A 105 33.25 -23.55 -6.86
CA ILE A 105 32.17 -22.97 -6.03
C ILE A 105 30.86 -22.97 -6.85
N PRO A 106 29.76 -23.51 -6.31
CA PRO A 106 28.44 -23.36 -6.92
C PRO A 106 27.93 -21.92 -6.68
N VAL A 107 27.48 -21.26 -7.74
CA VAL A 107 26.80 -19.96 -7.68
C VAL A 107 25.45 -20.08 -8.35
N SER A 108 24.38 -19.80 -7.60
CA SER A 108 23.00 -19.81 -8.10
C SER A 108 22.55 -18.41 -8.48
N GLY A 109 21.86 -18.30 -9.62
CA GLY A 109 21.28 -17.04 -10.10
C GLY A 109 19.92 -17.26 -10.75
N PHE A 110 19.12 -16.19 -10.82
CA PHE A 110 17.86 -16.20 -11.58
C PHE A 110 18.15 -16.13 -13.08
N THR A 111 17.41 -16.90 -13.87
CA THR A 111 17.53 -16.90 -15.33
C THR A 111 16.70 -15.78 -15.96
N ASP A 112 17.07 -15.36 -17.17
CA ASP A 112 16.33 -14.35 -17.94
C ASP A 112 14.86 -14.73 -18.15
N ALA A 113 14.57 -16.03 -18.31
CA ALA A 113 13.21 -16.55 -18.43
C ALA A 113 12.34 -16.24 -17.19
N GLY A 114 12.93 -16.25 -15.99
CA GLY A 114 12.25 -15.85 -14.75
C GLY A 114 11.85 -14.38 -14.75
N PHE A 115 12.77 -13.49 -15.14
CA PHE A 115 12.48 -12.06 -15.27
C PHE A 115 11.45 -11.77 -16.38
N GLN A 116 11.59 -12.40 -17.55
CA GLN A 116 10.61 -12.30 -18.63
C GLN A 116 9.21 -12.76 -18.21
N THR A 117 9.11 -13.83 -17.41
CA THR A 117 7.82 -14.30 -16.86
C THR A 117 7.19 -13.24 -15.94
N CYS A 118 7.97 -12.60 -15.08
CA CYS A 118 7.49 -11.49 -14.24
C CYS A 118 7.05 -10.27 -15.07
N PHE A 119 7.81 -9.89 -16.11
CA PHE A 119 7.45 -8.77 -17.00
C PHE A 119 6.20 -9.08 -17.83
N ALA A 120 6.02 -10.33 -18.29
CA ALA A 120 4.81 -10.78 -18.96
C ALA A 120 3.58 -10.71 -18.03
N ALA A 121 3.71 -11.10 -16.77
CA ALA A 121 2.64 -10.98 -15.78
C ALA A 121 2.22 -9.52 -15.54
N VAL A 122 3.18 -8.59 -15.39
CA VAL A 122 2.90 -7.15 -15.26
C VAL A 122 2.24 -6.59 -16.52
N THR A 123 2.69 -7.01 -17.70
CA THR A 123 2.10 -6.61 -19.00
C THR A 123 0.66 -7.08 -19.11
N LEU A 124 0.38 -8.34 -18.76
CA LEU A 124 -0.96 -8.92 -18.77
C LEU A 124 -1.90 -8.18 -17.82
N LEU A 125 -1.45 -7.88 -16.60
CA LEU A 125 -2.22 -7.06 -15.63
C LEU A 125 -2.48 -5.65 -16.16
N GLY A 126 -1.51 -5.04 -16.87
CA GLY A 126 -1.68 -3.77 -17.56
C GLY A 126 -2.79 -3.81 -18.62
N VAL A 127 -2.76 -4.82 -19.49
CA VAL A 127 -3.75 -5.01 -20.58
C VAL A 127 -5.14 -5.32 -20.03
N VAL A 128 -5.25 -6.20 -19.03
CA VAL A 128 -6.50 -6.53 -18.35
C VAL A 128 -7.07 -5.30 -17.64
N GLY A 129 -6.22 -4.53 -16.93
CA GLY A 129 -6.61 -3.28 -16.28
C GLY A 129 -7.07 -2.20 -17.27
N PHE A 130 -6.44 -2.10 -18.44
CA PHE A 130 -6.90 -1.26 -19.54
C PHE A 130 -8.29 -1.70 -20.04
N GLY A 131 -8.51 -3.01 -20.18
CA GLY A 131 -9.83 -3.60 -20.48
C GLY A 131 -10.91 -3.17 -19.49
N PHE A 132 -10.67 -3.32 -18.19
CA PHE A 132 -11.57 -2.81 -17.15
C PHE A 132 -11.75 -1.29 -17.20
N SER A 133 -10.70 -0.54 -17.58
CA SER A 133 -10.77 0.91 -17.74
C SER A 133 -11.73 1.35 -18.84
N LEU A 134 -11.88 0.56 -19.92
CA LEU A 134 -12.86 0.83 -20.98
C LEU A 134 -14.30 0.74 -20.45
N ALA A 135 -14.58 -0.22 -19.56
CA ALA A 135 -15.90 -0.45 -18.96
C ALA A 135 -16.33 0.61 -17.92
N LEU A 136 -15.41 1.40 -17.37
CA LEU A 136 -15.76 2.45 -16.40
C LEU A 136 -16.62 3.57 -17.01
N ARG A 137 -17.57 4.09 -16.23
CA ARG A 137 -18.28 5.33 -16.55
C ARG A 137 -17.37 6.54 -16.37
N ASN A 138 -17.45 7.50 -17.30
CA ASN A 138 -16.64 8.71 -17.26
C ASN A 138 -17.32 9.78 -16.39
N TYR A 139 -17.11 9.73 -15.08
CA TYR A 139 -17.58 10.77 -14.15
C TYR A 139 -16.90 12.11 -14.49
N ARG A 140 -17.67 13.05 -15.06
CA ARG A 140 -17.22 14.42 -15.33
C ARG A 140 -17.64 15.32 -14.16
N PHE A 141 -16.78 16.27 -13.81
CA PHE A 141 -17.20 17.39 -12.98
C PHE A 141 -18.11 18.30 -13.80
N ALA A 142 -19.36 18.48 -13.37
CA ALA A 142 -20.16 19.62 -13.81
C ALA A 142 -19.48 20.92 -13.34
N ALA A 143 -19.43 21.94 -14.18
CA ALA A 143 -18.72 23.19 -13.89
C ALA A 143 -19.35 24.00 -12.74
N ASP A 144 -20.59 23.65 -12.36
CA ASP A 144 -21.42 24.26 -11.31
C ASP A 144 -21.18 23.65 -9.92
N GLY A 145 -20.34 22.61 -9.79
CA GLY A 145 -20.08 21.92 -8.51
C GLY A 145 -21.25 21.07 -7.99
N THR A 146 -22.41 21.14 -8.63
CA THR A 146 -23.57 20.28 -8.38
C THR A 146 -23.33 18.87 -8.94
N ARG A 147 -23.66 17.85 -8.14
CA ARG A 147 -23.72 16.45 -8.61
C ARG A 147 -24.97 16.29 -9.47
N GLU A 148 -24.82 16.18 -10.81
CA GLU A 148 -25.93 15.84 -11.72
C GLU A 148 -26.70 14.59 -11.22
N ASP A 149 -25.96 13.58 -10.75
CA ASP A 149 -26.51 12.33 -10.21
C ASP A 149 -27.28 12.49 -8.87
N ALA A 150 -27.06 13.57 -8.11
CA ALA A 150 -27.76 13.80 -6.84
C ALA A 150 -29.14 14.41 -7.03
N VAL A 151 -29.30 15.27 -8.05
CA VAL A 151 -30.60 15.82 -8.45
C VAL A 151 -31.46 14.72 -9.06
N ALA A 152 -30.87 13.88 -9.92
CA ALA A 152 -31.58 12.78 -10.57
C ALA A 152 -32.07 11.67 -9.61
N ARG A 153 -31.32 11.36 -8.53
CA ARG A 153 -31.69 10.28 -7.60
C ARG A 153 -32.77 10.64 -6.57
N ASN A 154 -32.88 11.92 -6.18
CA ASN A 154 -33.74 12.30 -5.05
C ASN A 154 -35.08 12.93 -5.46
N GLY A 155 -35.31 13.22 -6.74
CA GLY A 155 -36.53 13.90 -7.21
C GLY A 155 -36.75 15.27 -6.57
N ALA A 156 -35.73 15.82 -5.90
CA ALA A 156 -35.81 17.08 -5.21
C ALA A 156 -35.87 18.21 -6.25
N PRO A 157 -36.88 19.11 -6.20
CA PRO A 157 -36.94 20.23 -7.11
C PRO A 157 -35.66 21.08 -6.97
N PRO A 158 -35.17 21.69 -8.06
CA PRO A 158 -33.95 22.49 -8.03
C PRO A 158 -34.11 23.57 -6.95
N MET A 159 -33.20 23.58 -5.96
CA MET A 159 -33.29 24.57 -4.88
C MET A 159 -33.20 25.98 -5.48
N PRO A 160 -34.05 26.93 -5.04
CA PRO A 160 -33.99 28.30 -5.51
C PRO A 160 -32.60 28.87 -5.35
N ARG A 161 -32.12 29.60 -6.37
CA ARG A 161 -30.81 30.26 -6.32
C ARG A 161 -30.80 31.23 -5.13
N ALA A 162 -29.79 31.10 -4.27
CA ALA A 162 -29.55 32.01 -3.16
C ALA A 162 -29.12 33.39 -3.69
N GLY A 163 -30.10 34.19 -4.12
CA GLY A 163 -29.92 35.48 -4.78
C GLY A 163 -31.21 36.25 -5.01
N GLU A 164 -32.36 35.57 -5.14
CA GLU A 164 -33.67 36.21 -5.29
C GLU A 164 -34.61 35.86 -4.12
N GLY A 165 -35.13 36.88 -3.44
CA GLY A 165 -36.17 36.75 -2.41
C GLY A 165 -35.68 36.95 -0.96
N THR A 166 -35.98 38.13 -0.41
CA THR A 166 -36.10 38.43 1.04
C THR A 166 -35.02 37.87 1.99
N ARG A 167 -34.11 38.75 2.42
CA ARG A 167 -33.26 38.51 3.61
C ARG A 167 -34.15 38.17 4.82
N PRO A 168 -34.01 36.99 5.45
CA PRO A 168 -34.55 36.76 6.79
C PRO A 168 -33.89 37.73 7.75
N GLU A 169 -34.66 38.31 8.67
CA GLU A 169 -34.14 39.15 9.73
C GLU A 169 -33.13 38.34 10.55
N LEU A 170 -31.88 38.82 10.60
CA LEU A 170 -30.80 38.09 11.24
C LEU A 170 -30.96 38.19 12.76
N VAL A 171 -31.72 37.25 13.34
CA VAL A 171 -31.81 37.05 14.80
C VAL A 171 -30.38 36.94 15.32
N ARG A 172 -29.91 38.00 15.98
CA ARG A 172 -28.52 38.08 16.46
C ARG A 172 -28.33 36.96 17.48
N PRO A 173 -27.42 36.00 17.25
CA PRO A 173 -27.12 35.01 18.27
C PRO A 173 -26.62 35.73 19.52
N ALA A 174 -27.10 35.31 20.69
CA ALA A 174 -26.68 35.87 21.96
C ALA A 174 -25.14 35.84 22.07
N PRO A 175 -24.50 36.88 22.66
CA PRO A 175 -23.06 36.94 22.75
C PRO A 175 -22.52 35.69 23.47
N PRO A 176 -21.48 35.03 22.93
CA PRO A 176 -20.97 33.80 23.51
C PRO A 176 -20.46 34.05 24.93
N ALA A 177 -20.85 33.17 25.85
CA ALA A 177 -20.42 33.25 27.25
C ALA A 177 -18.88 33.36 27.36
N PRO A 178 -18.36 34.15 28.31
CA PRO A 178 -16.93 34.37 28.45
C PRO A 178 -16.21 33.04 28.64
N ARG A 179 -15.28 32.72 27.73
CA ARG A 179 -14.52 31.47 27.79
C ARG A 179 -13.72 31.42 29.11
N PRO A 180 -13.66 30.27 29.80
CA PRO A 180 -12.74 30.12 30.92
C PRO A 180 -11.31 30.41 30.45
N ARG A 181 -10.57 31.22 31.22
CA ARG A 181 -9.19 31.57 30.89
C ARG A 181 -8.36 30.29 30.79
N SER A 182 -7.66 30.11 29.68
CA SER A 182 -6.62 29.08 29.57
C SER A 182 -5.57 29.31 30.65
N PRO A 183 -5.14 28.27 31.41
CA PRO A 183 -4.04 28.38 32.36
C PRO A 183 -2.80 28.99 31.69
N ARG A 184 -2.10 29.89 32.38
CA ARG A 184 -0.87 30.47 31.84
C ARG A 184 0.27 29.48 32.00
N ALA A 185 1.26 29.53 31.11
CA ALA A 185 2.45 28.69 31.20
C ALA A 185 3.23 28.86 32.52
N SER A 186 3.06 30.00 33.21
CA SER A 186 3.55 30.25 34.58
C SER A 186 3.02 29.25 35.61
N ASP A 187 1.79 28.77 35.44
CA ASP A 187 1.06 28.03 36.46
C ASP A 187 1.58 26.58 36.57
N TYR A 188 2.22 26.09 35.50
CA TYR A 188 2.89 24.78 35.44
C TYR A 188 4.29 24.78 36.07
N LEU A 189 4.98 25.92 36.10
CA LEU A 189 6.36 26.03 36.65
C LEU A 189 6.39 26.09 38.18
N SER A 190 5.29 26.43 38.83
CA SER A 190 5.16 26.41 40.31
C SER A 190 4.86 25.02 40.89
N GLY A 191 4.41 24.06 40.08
CA GLY A 191 4.00 22.73 40.56
C GLY A 191 5.11 21.68 40.67
N SER A 192 6.17 21.79 39.85
CA SER A 192 7.18 20.73 39.69
C SER A 192 8.27 20.68 40.76
N LEU A 193 8.38 21.69 41.63
CA LEU A 193 9.47 21.81 42.61
C LEU A 193 9.14 21.26 44.02
N ARG A 194 8.00 20.59 44.22
CA ARG A 194 7.57 20.11 45.56
C ARG A 194 7.47 18.59 45.78
N SER A 195 7.65 17.74 44.77
CA SER A 195 7.54 16.26 44.93
C SER A 195 8.86 15.48 44.91
N SER A 196 10.02 16.14 44.76
CA SER A 196 11.32 15.45 44.75
C SER A 196 11.87 15.21 46.17
N ARG A 197 11.20 14.37 46.97
CA ARG A 197 11.76 13.84 48.23
C ARG A 197 11.35 12.39 48.48
N ALA A 198 12.36 11.51 48.41
CA ALA A 198 12.49 10.19 49.06
C ALA A 198 11.44 9.08 48.78
N ALA A 199 11.88 8.05 48.06
CA ALA A 199 11.52 6.65 48.31
C ALA A 199 12.72 5.74 47.97
N PRO A 200 12.93 4.59 48.67
CA PRO A 200 14.25 3.97 48.75
C PRO A 200 14.49 2.78 47.80
N VAL A 201 15.78 2.48 47.57
CA VAL A 201 16.26 1.28 46.88
C VAL A 201 15.99 0.04 47.73
N ALA A 202 15.20 -0.90 47.20
CA ALA A 202 14.97 -2.21 47.80
C ALA A 202 15.78 -3.30 47.07
N ARG A 203 16.32 -4.25 47.85
CA ARG A 203 17.33 -5.24 47.45
C ARG A 203 16.83 -6.64 47.80
N GLY A 204 16.80 -7.55 46.83
CA GLY A 204 16.50 -8.99 47.02
C GLY A 204 16.04 -9.60 45.69
N SER A 205 16.64 -10.63 45.09
CA SER A 205 17.28 -11.89 45.53
C SER A 205 16.36 -13.12 45.43
N ASN A 206 16.80 -14.05 44.57
CA ASN A 206 16.74 -15.51 44.69
C ASN A 206 15.57 -16.35 44.13
N ARG A 207 16.03 -17.48 43.53
CA ARG A 207 15.37 -18.76 43.11
C ARG A 207 14.56 -18.71 41.80
N LEU A 208 14.82 -19.55 40.79
CA LEU A 208 15.13 -21.00 40.64
C LEU A 208 13.91 -21.94 40.76
N SER A 209 13.89 -22.92 39.84
CA SER A 209 12.84 -23.93 39.56
C SER A 209 11.62 -23.35 38.81
N GLU A 210 11.00 -24.03 37.83
CA GLU A 210 10.96 -25.46 37.49
C GLU A 210 11.02 -25.77 35.96
N ARG A 211 11.34 -27.04 35.64
CA ARG A 211 10.80 -27.93 34.57
C ARG A 211 10.46 -27.35 33.17
N GLY A 212 10.87 -27.93 32.04
CA GLY A 212 11.34 -29.31 31.81
C GLY A 212 10.20 -30.28 31.53
N SER A 213 9.70 -30.31 30.29
CA SER A 213 8.87 -31.39 29.74
C SER A 213 9.06 -31.45 28.23
N GLY A 214 9.46 -32.61 27.71
CA GLY A 214 9.58 -32.84 26.27
C GLY A 214 8.30 -33.49 25.71
N SER A 215 8.08 -33.34 24.40
CA SER A 215 7.16 -34.18 23.64
C SER A 215 7.97 -35.13 22.77
N GLN A 216 7.76 -36.45 22.94
CA GLN A 216 8.34 -37.47 22.07
C GLN A 216 7.46 -37.68 20.85
N ASP A 217 8.10 -37.84 19.70
CA ASP A 217 7.50 -38.20 18.42
C ASP A 217 7.38 -39.74 18.34
N PRO A 218 6.18 -40.33 18.12
CA PRO A 218 5.96 -41.76 18.36
C PRO A 218 6.08 -42.67 17.11
N GLN A 219 6.89 -42.31 16.09
CA GLN A 219 7.34 -43.21 15.01
C GLN A 219 8.75 -42.78 14.54
N GLY A 220 9.76 -43.63 14.32
CA GLY A 220 9.82 -45.09 14.41
C GLY A 220 10.88 -45.69 13.48
N GLN A 221 12.19 -45.56 13.82
CA GLN A 221 13.36 -46.20 13.15
C GLN A 221 13.74 -45.63 11.75
N THR A 222 14.98 -45.69 11.23
CA THR A 222 16.24 -46.39 11.61
C THR A 222 17.52 -45.64 11.15
N THR A 223 18.52 -45.51 12.06
CA THR A 223 19.94 -45.97 11.94
C THR A 223 20.98 -45.40 10.92
N PHE A 224 22.08 -44.81 11.47
CA PHE A 224 23.55 -44.84 11.12
C PHE A 224 24.02 -44.96 9.64
N VAL A 225 25.08 -44.30 9.12
CA VAL A 225 26.53 -44.16 9.48
C VAL A 225 27.12 -42.92 8.72
N GLY A 226 28.25 -42.23 9.03
CA GLY A 226 29.19 -42.26 10.17
C GLY A 226 30.71 -42.23 9.82
N SER A 227 31.31 -41.09 9.40
CA SER A 227 32.77 -40.94 9.12
C SER A 227 33.33 -39.54 9.51
N ALA A 228 34.27 -39.47 10.46
CA ALA A 228 35.72 -39.19 10.27
C ALA A 228 36.02 -37.78 9.67
N LEU A 229 36.53 -36.79 10.41
CA LEU A 229 37.84 -36.73 11.11
C LEU A 229 39.04 -36.95 10.17
N GLY A 230 39.65 -35.85 9.70
CA GLY A 230 40.85 -35.87 8.87
C GLY A 230 41.61 -34.54 8.94
N ARG A 231 42.82 -34.57 9.50
CA ARG A 231 43.78 -33.44 9.46
C ARG A 231 44.49 -33.43 8.11
N ALA A 232 44.73 -32.22 7.59
CA ALA A 232 45.96 -31.83 6.89
C ALA A 232 46.19 -30.34 7.16
#